data_AF-A0A929L8D9-F1
#
_entry.id   AF-A0A929L8D9-F1
#
_cell.length_a   1.000
_cell.length_b   1.000
_cell.length_c   1.000
_cell.angle_alpha   90.00
_cell.angle_beta   90.00
_cell.angle_gamma   90.00
#
_symmetry.space_group_name_H-M   'P 1'
#
loop_
_entity.id
_entity.type
_entity.pdbx_description
1 polymer ?
#
loop_
_entity_poly.entity_id
_entity_poly.type
_entity_poly.pdbx_seq_one_letter_code
_entity_poly.pdbx_strand_id
1 'polypeptide(L)'
;MGNGITTDPTVVREGAEKLRAQQEQWASVLAAHRPHVPLAAFGVGLQGAGARLKELVDKGHDVRVAHAGRLAAAGRDAHRLADVVDAADATNAVALGGGR
;
A
#
# COMPACT_ATOMS: atom_id res chain seq x y z
N MET A 1 -8.78 35.24 4.91
CA MET A 1 -7.81 34.13 5.00
C MET A 1 -8.45 32.95 4.28
N GLY A 2 -7.85 32.50 3.17
CA GLY A 2 -8.48 31.52 2.27
C GLY A 2 -8.44 30.12 2.86
N ASN A 3 -9.60 29.60 3.26
CA ASN A 3 -9.80 28.20 3.66
C ASN A 3 -10.03 27.32 2.41
N GLY A 4 -9.15 27.40 1.41
CA GLY A 4 -9.24 26.57 0.21
C GLY A 4 -8.45 25.29 0.38
N ILE A 5 -9.02 24.15 -0.02
CA ILE A 5 -8.25 22.93 -0.28
C ILE A 5 -7.23 23.29 -1.37
N THR A 6 -5.93 23.31 -1.02
CA THR A 6 -4.85 23.62 -1.97
C THR A 6 -4.32 22.39 -2.70
N THR A 7 -4.82 21.21 -2.32
CA THR A 7 -4.39 19.94 -2.90
C THR A 7 -5.27 19.60 -4.09
N ASP A 8 -4.66 19.55 -5.27
CA ASP A 8 -5.31 19.14 -6.52
C ASP A 8 -5.73 17.66 -6.45
N PRO A 9 -7.04 17.33 -6.59
CA PRO A 9 -7.53 15.95 -6.62
C PRO A 9 -6.83 15.07 -7.66
N THR A 10 -6.37 15.65 -8.78
CA THR A 10 -5.65 14.95 -9.83
C THR A 10 -4.29 14.44 -9.34
N VAL A 11 -3.54 15.29 -8.64
CA VAL A 11 -2.24 14.91 -8.05
C VAL A 11 -2.42 13.81 -7.00
N VAL A 12 -3.52 13.87 -6.22
CA VAL A 12 -3.85 12.82 -5.25
C VAL A 12 -4.15 11.49 -5.94
N ARG A 13 -4.94 11.50 -7.02
CA ARG A 13 -5.23 10.29 -7.81
C ARG A 13 -3.98 9.65 -8.36
N GLU A 14 -3.10 10.43 -8.98
CA GLU A 14 -1.85 9.93 -9.54
C GLU A 14 -0.94 9.32 -8.47
N GLY A 15 -0.81 10.00 -7.33
CA GLY A 15 -0.03 9.50 -6.20
C GLY A 15 -0.60 8.20 -5.61
N ALA A 16 -1.93 8.14 -5.46
CA ALA A 16 -2.65 6.99 -4.95
C ALA A 16 -2.53 5.77 -5.88
N GLU A 17 -2.65 6.00 -7.19
CA GLU A 17 -2.49 4.97 -8.21
C GLU A 17 -1.06 4.44 -8.27
N LYS A 18 -0.07 5.32 -8.23
CA LYS A 18 1.34 4.93 -8.19
C LYS A 18 1.67 4.10 -6.94
N LEU A 19 1.20 4.54 -5.77
CA LEU A 19 1.37 3.79 -4.52
C LEU A 19 0.74 2.40 -4.65
N ARG A 20 -0.51 2.33 -5.13
CA ARG A 20 -1.22 1.06 -5.32
C ARG A 20 -0.43 0.12 -6.22
N ALA A 21 -0.07 0.56 -7.42
CA ALA A 21 0.62 -0.26 -8.40
C ALA A 21 1.97 -0.78 -7.88
N GLN A 22 2.75 0.08 -7.22
CA GLN A 22 4.04 -0.31 -6.62
C GLN A 22 3.86 -1.36 -5.52
N GLN A 23 2.82 -1.23 -4.70
CA GLN A 23 2.58 -2.16 -3.59
C GLN A 23 1.98 -3.49 -4.07
N GLU A 24 1.15 -3.47 -5.11
CA GLU A 24 0.67 -4.69 -5.79
C GLU A 24 1.83 -5.45 -6.43
N GLN A 25 2.74 -4.75 -7.13
CA GLN A 25 3.95 -5.35 -7.68
C GLN A 25 4.83 -5.92 -6.56
N TRP A 26 5.02 -5.18 -5.47
CA TRP A 26 5.84 -5.64 -4.36
C TRP A 26 5.24 -6.88 -3.68
N ALA A 27 3.93 -6.88 -3.43
CA ALA A 27 3.23 -8.04 -2.88
C ALA A 27 3.39 -9.27 -3.78
N SER A 28 3.26 -9.11 -5.10
CA SER A 28 3.47 -10.17 -6.08
C SER A 28 4.89 -10.73 -6.05
N VAL A 29 5.90 -9.85 -6.06
CA VAL A 29 7.32 -10.27 -5.97
C VAL A 29 7.61 -10.99 -4.66
N LEU A 30 7.10 -10.49 -3.53
CA LEU A 30 7.28 -11.16 -2.24
C LEU A 30 6.60 -12.54 -2.23
N ALA A 31 5.36 -12.64 -2.68
CA ALA A 31 4.64 -13.91 -2.73
C ALA A 31 5.37 -14.97 -3.59
N ALA A 32 6.01 -14.54 -4.68
CA ALA A 32 6.81 -15.43 -5.53
C ALA A 32 8.18 -15.81 -4.93
N HIS A 33 8.72 -15.00 -4.01
CA HIS A 33 10.10 -15.16 -3.50
C HIS A 33 10.11 -15.28 -1.97
N ARG A 34 9.51 -16.36 -1.46
CA ARG A 34 9.64 -16.69 -0.04
C ARG A 34 11.10 -17.04 0.29
N PRO A 35 11.72 -16.41 1.32
CA PRO A 35 13.07 -16.74 1.72
C PRO A 35 13.20 -18.21 2.13
N HIS A 36 14.23 -18.89 1.63
CA HIS A 36 14.55 -20.25 2.02
C HIS A 36 15.64 -20.23 3.10
N VAL A 37 15.37 -20.89 4.23
CA VAL A 37 16.33 -21.08 5.32
C VAL A 37 16.66 -22.57 5.42
N PRO A 38 17.82 -23.02 4.91
CA PRO A 38 18.19 -24.43 4.92
C PRO A 38 18.62 -24.84 6.34
N LEU A 39 17.73 -25.52 7.09
CA LEU A 39 18.00 -25.93 8.48
C LEU A 39 19.26 -26.82 8.61
N ALA A 40 19.58 -27.60 7.58
CA ALA A 40 20.77 -28.44 7.54
C ALA A 40 22.08 -27.63 7.55
N ALA A 41 22.05 -26.35 7.12
CA ALA A 41 23.24 -25.50 7.08
C ALA A 41 23.72 -25.03 8.47
N PHE A 42 22.88 -25.15 9.51
CA PHE A 42 23.22 -24.70 10.86
C PHE A 42 24.14 -25.69 11.60
N GLY A 43 24.36 -26.90 11.08
CA GLY A 43 25.21 -27.91 11.72
C GLY A 43 24.53 -28.65 12.87
N VAL A 44 25.19 -29.72 13.34
CA VAL A 44 24.68 -30.60 14.39
C VAL A 44 24.73 -29.87 15.75
N GLY A 45 23.61 -29.89 16.49
CA GLY A 45 23.47 -29.22 17.79
C GLY A 45 22.83 -27.83 17.73
N LEU A 46 22.73 -27.24 16.54
CA LEU A 46 22.14 -25.90 16.33
C LEU A 46 20.77 -25.95 15.62
N GLN A 47 20.19 -27.13 15.42
CA GLN A 47 18.92 -27.28 14.70
C GLN A 47 17.78 -26.49 15.35
N GLY A 48 17.74 -26.43 16.69
CA GLY A 48 16.74 -25.63 17.42
C GLY A 48 16.88 -24.12 17.16
N ALA A 49 18.11 -23.61 17.12
CA ALA A 49 18.37 -22.20 16.80
C ALA A 49 18.06 -21.90 15.33
N GLY A 50 18.43 -22.82 14.41
CA GLY A 50 18.08 -22.72 12.99
C GLY A 50 16.57 -22.72 12.75
N ALA A 51 15.83 -23.57 13.45
CA ALA A 51 14.36 -23.62 13.37
C ALA A 51 13.74 -22.29 13.84
N ARG A 52 14.23 -21.73 14.95
CA ARG A 52 13.78 -20.42 15.44
C ARG A 52 14.08 -19.28 14.47
N LEU A 53 15.27 -19.28 13.86
CA LEU A 53 15.61 -18.28 12.84
C LEU A 53 14.71 -18.40 11.61
N LYS A 54 14.47 -19.63 11.12
CA LYS A 54 13.54 -19.88 10.03
C LYS A 54 12.14 -19.33 10.35
N GLU A 55 11.63 -19.59 11.55
CA GLU A 55 10.33 -19.09 11.98
C GLU A 55 10.27 -17.55 11.98
N LEU A 56 11.33 -16.88 12.45
CA LEU A 56 11.41 -15.42 12.43
C LEU A 56 11.46 -14.86 11.00
N VAL A 57 12.21 -15.51 10.11
CA VAL A 57 12.28 -15.14 8.69
C VAL A 57 10.92 -15.31 8.02
N ASP A 58 10.23 -16.42 8.29
CA ASP A 58 8.88 -16.67 7.79
C ASP A 58 7.89 -15.60 8.28
N LYS A 59 7.86 -15.32 9.58
CA LYS A 59 7.00 -14.27 10.15
C LYS A 59 7.31 -12.89 9.57
N GLY A 60 8.60 -12.55 9.45
CA GLY A 60 9.02 -11.29 8.85
C GLY A 60 8.58 -11.16 7.40
N HIS A 61 8.64 -12.26 6.63
CA HIS A 61 8.14 -12.29 5.26
C HIS A 61 6.62 -12.08 5.19
N ASP A 62 5.86 -12.80 6.02
CA ASP A 62 4.40 -12.69 6.05
C ASP A 62 3.95 -11.27 6.42
N VAL A 63 4.64 -10.60 7.36
CA VAL A 63 4.40 -9.20 7.71
C VAL A 63 4.63 -8.27 6.52
N ARG A 64 5.69 -8.47 5.74
CA ARG A 64 5.99 -7.65 4.56
C ARG A 64 4.92 -7.79 3.48
N VAL A 65 4.49 -9.02 3.19
CA VAL A 65 3.40 -9.29 2.24
C VAL A 65 2.11 -8.61 2.70
N ALA A 66 1.76 -8.77 3.98
CA ALA A 66 0.56 -8.16 4.55
C ALA A 66 0.62 -6.62 4.50
N HIS A 67 1.79 -6.02 4.75
CA HIS A 67 1.95 -4.57 4.70
C HIS A 67 1.80 -4.02 3.28
N ALA A 68 2.43 -4.68 2.30
CA ALA A 68 2.25 -4.31 0.89
C ALA A 68 0.78 -4.37 0.47
N GLY A 69 0.05 -5.44 0.86
CA GLY A 69 -1.39 -5.54 0.62
C GLY A 69 -2.21 -4.41 1.24
N ARG A 70 -1.90 -4.01 2.49
CA ARG A 70 -2.58 -2.88 3.17
C ARG A 70 -2.31 -1.55 2.47
N LEU A 71 -1.08 -1.29 2.04
CA LEU A 71 -0.74 -0.05 1.33
C LEU A 71 -1.39 0.00 -0.06
N ALA A 72 -1.50 -1.13 -0.76
CA ALA A 72 -2.27 -1.21 -2.01
C ALA A 72 -3.75 -0.89 -1.79
N ALA A 73 -4.36 -1.40 -0.72
CA ALA A 73 -5.74 -1.06 -0.35
C ALA A 73 -5.90 0.43 -0.02
N ALA A 74 -4.98 0.99 0.77
CA ALA A 74 -4.98 2.42 1.09
C ALA A 74 -4.84 3.30 -0.17
N GLY A 75 -4.03 2.88 -1.15
CA GLY A 75 -3.97 3.55 -2.46
C GLY A 75 -5.32 3.55 -3.18
N ARG A 76 -6.06 2.42 -3.18
CA ARG A 76 -7.42 2.39 -3.77
C ARG A 76 -8.40 3.33 -3.05
N ASP A 77 -8.37 3.33 -1.72
CA ASP A 77 -9.28 4.17 -0.94
C ASP A 77 -8.96 5.67 -1.10
N ALA A 78 -7.68 6.02 -1.16
CA ALA A 78 -7.23 7.39 -1.45
C ALA A 78 -7.66 7.86 -2.85
N HIS A 79 -7.54 7.00 -3.87
CA HIS A 79 -8.02 7.30 -5.21
C HIS A 79 -9.53 7.57 -5.22
N ARG A 80 -10.31 6.68 -4.59
CA ARG A 80 -11.78 6.84 -4.49
C ARG A 80 -12.14 8.14 -3.77
N LEU A 81 -11.43 8.49 -2.69
CA LEU A 81 -11.67 9.73 -1.97
C LEU A 81 -11.43 10.96 -2.86
N ALA A 82 -10.35 10.94 -3.66
CA ALA A 82 -10.07 12.03 -4.59
C ALA A 82 -11.17 12.19 -5.65
N ASP A 83 -11.72 11.09 -6.18
CA ASP A 83 -12.86 11.13 -7.11
C ASP A 83 -14.11 11.76 -6.47
N VAL A 84 -14.39 11.42 -5.20
CA VAL A 84 -15.53 11.98 -4.46
C VAL A 84 -15.36 13.48 -4.25
N VAL A 85 -14.15 13.93 -3.90
CA VAL A 85 -13.86 15.36 -3.70
C VAL A 85 -14.00 16.13 -5.01
N ASP A 86 -13.41 15.63 -6.10
CA ASP A 86 -13.47 16.26 -7.43
C ASP A 86 -14.93 16.39 -7.93
N ALA A 87 -15.74 15.36 -7.74
CA ALA A 87 -17.16 15.40 -8.08
C ALA A 87 -17.97 16.40 -7.21
N ALA A 88 -17.65 16.49 -5.91
CA ALA A 88 -18.28 17.45 -5.01
C ALA A 88 -17.92 18.90 -5.39
N ASP A 89 -16.65 19.16 -5.73
CA ASP A 89 -16.18 20.47 -6.16
C ASP A 89 -16.83 20.89 -7.49
N ALA A 90 -16.94 19.97 -8.46
CA ALA A 90 -17.65 20.22 -9.71
C ALA A 90 -19.14 20.54 -9.47
N THR A 91 -19.80 19.81 -8.58
CA THR A 91 -21.21 20.05 -8.21
C THR A 91 -21.39 21.42 -7.57
N ASN A 92 -20.51 21.78 -6.63
CA ASN A 92 -20.53 23.08 -5.97
C ASN A 92 -20.28 24.23 -6.97
N ALA A 93 -19.33 24.05 -7.90
CA ALA A 93 -19.04 25.04 -8.93
C ALA A 93 -20.25 25.30 -9.85
N VAL A 94 -20.98 24.25 -10.25
CA VAL A 94 -22.22 24.37 -11.03
C VAL A 94 -23.31 25.10 -10.24
N ALA A 95 -23.51 24.74 -8.96
CA ALA A 95 -24.51 25.37 -8.11
C ALA A 95 -24.24 26.88 -7.89
N LEU A 96 -22.96 27.26 -7.74
CA LEU A 96 -22.55 28.66 -7.58
C LEU A 96 -22.57 29.43 -8.91
N GLY A 97 -22.24 28.79 -10.03
CA GLY A 97 -22.23 29.40 -11.36
C GLY A 97 -23.62 29.59 -11.97
N GLY A 98 -24.58 28.73 -11.63
CA GLY A 98 -25.98 28.80 -12.07
C GLY A 98 -26.86 29.76 -11.27
N GLY A 99 -26.34 30.39 -10.22
CA GLY A 99 -27.06 31.36 -9.38
C GLY A 99 -27.04 32.81 -9.88
N ARG A 100 -26.86 33.03 -11.19
CA ARG A 100 -26.91 34.36 -11.83
C ARG A 100 -28.15 34.53 -12.69
#